data_AF-A0A7X3SL77-F1
#
_entry.id   AF-A0A7X3SL77-F1
#
_cell.length_a   1.000
_cell.length_b   1.000
_cell.length_c   1.000
_cell.angle_alpha   90.00
_cell.angle_beta   90.00
_cell.angle_gamma   90.00
#
_symmetry.space_group_name_H-M   'P 1'
#
loop_
_entity.id
_entity.type
_entity.pdbx_description
1 polymer ?
#
loop_
_entity_poly.entity_id
_entity_poly.type
_entity_poly.pdbx_seq_one_letter_code
_entity_poly.pdbx_strand_id
1 'polypeptide(L)'
;MIKDKEGHEVHLIGEANGHKLVYGNSGQGKTFFLMRELEGYCEQEKKILILDYSGSFTEKELVEKKFLYLDKVKRLNLAEELFQWTFCADSVKLCIKNIADALGEVLNCGSYYQKKLLEEAVRRTLESENDICISRLLRIIEEMLLEEQLSENTGRTAENLQHLLTRLFPYEDIDNFAIRNQEAQIDMDEPLTIIDISCYPEGQRRFLTRLIVSLLWREAYRPKAKSRYEILVLDEMQFLSVKEGSTLNSMLHEGRKKGLSLVLSTQYISHYGEDEKSALHQADTKIIFRPTPEDRRYSARVIAPMNPRIWERELAGLKKGEALLKGHYRLDNRNRVLDTPLIIKAFP
;
A
#
# COMPACT_ATOMS: atom_id res chain seq x y z
N MET A 1 -15.08 -9.11 15.65
CA MET A 1 -14.79 -10.54 15.37
C MET A 1 -15.51 -11.01 14.11
N ILE A 2 -14.87 -11.88 13.33
CA ILE A 2 -15.43 -12.49 12.11
C ILE A 2 -16.11 -13.81 12.50
N LYS A 3 -17.31 -14.08 11.99
CA LYS A 3 -18.06 -15.31 12.29
C LYS A 3 -18.51 -16.04 11.04
N ASP A 4 -18.76 -17.34 11.12
CA ASP A 4 -19.41 -18.07 10.04
C ASP A 4 -20.95 -17.87 10.05
N LYS A 5 -21.68 -18.57 9.16
CA LYS A 5 -23.15 -18.50 9.12
C LYS A 5 -23.81 -19.12 10.37
N GLU A 6 -23.14 -20.02 11.06
CA GLU A 6 -23.62 -20.75 12.24
C GLU A 6 -23.30 -20.01 13.55
N GLY A 7 -22.45 -18.98 13.49
CA GLY A 7 -22.09 -18.13 14.63
C GLY A 7 -20.75 -18.48 15.28
N HIS A 8 -20.01 -19.46 14.73
CA HIS A 8 -18.67 -19.80 15.20
C HIS A 8 -17.68 -18.68 14.87
N GLU A 9 -16.71 -18.44 15.75
CA GLU A 9 -15.66 -17.46 15.52
C GLU A 9 -14.65 -18.00 14.51
N VAL A 10 -14.29 -17.18 13.53
CA VAL A 10 -13.37 -17.57 12.46
C VAL A 10 -12.04 -16.89 12.70
N HIS A 11 -11.03 -17.68 13.05
CA HIS A 11 -9.65 -17.21 13.24
C HIS A 11 -8.85 -17.53 11.98
N LEU A 12 -8.49 -16.51 11.21
CA LEU A 12 -7.62 -16.67 10.04
C LEU A 12 -6.23 -17.06 10.49
N ILE A 13 -5.66 -18.08 9.84
CA ILE A 13 -4.30 -18.51 10.10
C ILE A 13 -3.42 -17.93 9.01
N GLY A 14 -2.52 -17.03 9.40
CA GLY A 14 -1.41 -16.67 8.54
C GLY A 14 -0.46 -17.86 8.45
N GLU A 15 -0.54 -18.62 7.36
CA GLU A 15 0.53 -19.55 7.01
C GLU A 15 1.80 -18.75 6.64
N ALA A 16 2.81 -19.49 6.17
CA ALA A 16 4.00 -19.00 5.50
C ALA A 16 3.83 -17.70 4.70
N ASN A 17 2.70 -17.49 4.00
CA ASN A 17 2.38 -16.29 3.24
C ASN A 17 1.17 -15.53 3.85
N GLY A 18 1.43 -14.36 4.44
CA GLY A 18 0.40 -13.55 5.11
C GLY A 18 -0.35 -12.57 4.20
N HIS A 19 -0.11 -12.57 2.89
CA HIS A 19 -0.80 -11.69 1.95
C HIS A 19 -2.31 -12.03 1.88
N LYS A 20 -3.15 -10.99 1.90
CA LYS A 20 -4.62 -11.09 1.83
C LYS A 20 -5.16 -10.23 0.70
N LEU A 21 -6.11 -10.78 -0.06
CA LEU A 21 -6.81 -10.09 -1.13
C LEU A 21 -8.30 -10.01 -0.80
N VAL A 22 -8.81 -8.81 -0.62
CA VAL A 22 -10.20 -8.50 -0.32
C VAL A 22 -10.82 -7.81 -1.52
N TYR A 23 -11.94 -8.31 -2.04
CA TYR A 23 -12.61 -7.64 -3.15
C TYR A 23 -14.11 -7.85 -3.20
N GLY A 24 -14.78 -7.02 -3.99
CA GLY A 24 -16.22 -6.99 -4.15
C GLY A 24 -16.75 -5.56 -4.26
N ASN A 25 -18.04 -5.43 -4.57
CA ASN A 25 -18.64 -4.14 -4.88
C ASN A 25 -18.47 -3.11 -3.75
N SER A 26 -18.57 -1.83 -4.09
CA SER A 26 -18.60 -0.76 -3.09
C SER A 26 -19.76 -0.95 -2.08
N GLY A 27 -19.53 -0.56 -0.83
CA GLY A 27 -20.53 -0.62 0.24
C GLY A 27 -20.89 -2.01 0.77
N GLN A 28 -20.19 -3.07 0.39
CA GLN A 28 -20.51 -4.45 0.80
C GLN A 28 -19.92 -4.89 2.15
N GLY A 29 -18.99 -4.12 2.72
CA GLY A 29 -18.39 -4.42 4.04
C GLY A 29 -16.87 -4.64 4.05
N LYS A 30 -16.16 -4.38 2.94
CA LYS A 30 -14.69 -4.52 2.84
C LYS A 30 -13.94 -3.79 3.96
N THR A 31 -14.12 -2.48 4.08
CA THR A 31 -13.47 -1.65 5.11
C THR A 31 -13.77 -2.15 6.52
N PHE A 32 -15.01 -2.58 6.77
CA PHE A 32 -15.40 -3.13 8.06
C PHE A 32 -14.64 -4.42 8.37
N PHE A 33 -14.51 -5.33 7.40
CA PHE A 33 -13.67 -6.51 7.54
C PHE A 33 -12.20 -6.17 7.77
N LEU A 34 -11.65 -5.19 7.03
CA LEU A 34 -10.27 -4.73 7.24
C LEU A 34 -10.06 -4.29 8.69
N MET A 35 -11.01 -3.56 9.29
CA MET A 35 -10.94 -3.16 10.71
C MET A 35 -10.96 -4.36 11.68
N ARG A 36 -11.80 -5.37 11.44
CA ARG A 36 -11.81 -6.59 12.25
C ARG A 36 -10.50 -7.39 12.09
N GLU A 37 -9.88 -7.32 10.92
CA GLU A 37 -8.59 -7.95 10.67
C GLU A 37 -7.45 -7.23 11.37
N LEU A 38 -7.48 -5.89 11.35
CA LEU A 38 -6.55 -5.03 12.08
C LEU A 38 -6.56 -5.31 13.58
N GLU A 39 -7.73 -5.59 14.17
CA GLU A 39 -7.84 -5.99 15.57
C GLU A 39 -7.02 -7.25 15.88
N GLY A 40 -7.10 -8.27 15.02
CA GLY A 40 -6.31 -9.50 15.17
C GLY A 40 -4.80 -9.25 15.06
N TYR A 41 -4.38 -8.34 14.17
CA TYR A 41 -2.98 -7.94 14.09
C TYR A 41 -2.51 -7.13 15.30
N CYS A 42 -3.37 -6.27 15.86
CA CYS A 42 -3.08 -5.49 17.08
C CYS A 42 -2.98 -6.38 18.33
N GLU A 43 -3.77 -7.45 18.39
CA GLU A 43 -3.69 -8.47 19.45
C GLU A 43 -2.37 -9.24 19.39
N GLN A 44 -1.87 -9.51 18.18
CA GLN A 44 -0.57 -10.16 17.92
C GLN A 44 0.62 -9.20 17.98
N GLU A 45 0.40 -7.94 18.41
CA GLU A 45 1.42 -6.88 18.48
C GLU A 45 2.18 -6.64 17.17
N LYS A 46 1.52 -6.88 16.03
CA LYS A 46 2.10 -6.63 14.72
C LYS A 46 2.28 -5.14 14.48
N LYS A 47 3.37 -4.78 13.81
CA LYS A 47 3.56 -3.41 13.29
C LYS A 47 2.83 -3.23 11.97
N ILE A 48 1.86 -2.32 11.95
CA ILE A 48 0.91 -2.13 10.85
C ILE A 48 1.04 -0.70 10.32
N LEU A 49 1.04 -0.58 8.98
CA LEU A 49 0.89 0.68 8.28
C LEU A 49 -0.38 0.66 7.43
N ILE A 50 -1.20 1.71 7.57
CA ILE A 50 -2.33 2.01 6.69
C ILE A 50 -2.06 3.32 5.96
N LEU A 51 -2.25 3.32 4.65
CA LEU A 51 -2.31 4.55 3.85
C LEU A 51 -3.78 4.87 3.60
N ASP A 52 -4.35 5.80 4.38
CA ASP A 52 -5.76 6.14 4.31
C ASP A 52 -6.02 7.11 3.15
N TYR A 53 -6.14 6.54 1.96
CA TYR A 53 -6.42 7.25 0.72
C TYR A 53 -7.84 7.84 0.68
N SER A 54 -8.82 7.13 1.23
CA SER A 54 -10.25 7.40 1.06
C SER A 54 -10.92 8.05 2.28
N GLY A 55 -10.21 8.21 3.40
CA GLY A 55 -10.79 8.65 4.67
C GLY A 55 -11.59 7.54 5.38
N SER A 56 -11.37 6.29 4.97
CA SER A 56 -12.09 5.11 5.47
C SER A 56 -11.68 4.71 6.88
N PHE A 57 -10.55 5.23 7.35
CA PHE A 57 -9.95 4.94 8.65
C PHE A 57 -9.80 6.21 9.49
N THR A 58 -10.66 7.23 9.29
CA THR A 58 -10.76 8.39 10.19
C THR A 58 -11.11 8.00 11.62
N GLU A 59 -10.74 8.82 12.60
CA GLU A 59 -11.09 8.58 14.01
C GLU A 59 -12.60 8.40 14.17
N LYS A 60 -13.39 9.28 13.53
CA LYS A 60 -14.84 9.16 13.46
C LYS A 60 -15.27 7.79 12.94
N GLU A 61 -14.72 7.33 11.81
CA GLU A 61 -15.07 6.04 11.20
C GLU A 61 -14.66 4.85 12.08
N LEU A 62 -13.51 4.91 12.76
CA LEU A 62 -13.05 3.89 13.70
C LEU A 62 -13.97 3.81 14.93
N VAL A 63 -14.38 4.96 15.48
CA VAL A 63 -15.32 5.04 16.62
C VAL A 63 -16.70 4.54 16.21
N GLU A 64 -17.25 4.99 15.08
CA GLU A 64 -18.56 4.57 14.57
C GLU A 64 -18.62 3.05 14.32
N LYS A 65 -17.53 2.46 13.86
CA LYS A 65 -17.41 1.01 13.61
C LYS A 65 -16.91 0.21 14.83
N LYS A 66 -16.79 0.86 15.99
CA LYS A 66 -16.39 0.26 17.27
C LYS A 66 -15.07 -0.50 17.18
N PHE A 67 -14.05 0.12 16.58
CA PHE A 67 -12.70 -0.45 16.56
C PHE A 67 -12.15 -0.57 17.98
N LEU A 68 -11.61 -1.74 18.32
CA LEU A 68 -11.26 -2.06 19.72
C LEU A 68 -9.95 -1.44 20.22
N TYR A 69 -9.02 -1.11 19.31
CA TYR A 69 -7.66 -0.69 19.65
C TYR A 69 -7.38 0.77 19.31
N LEU A 70 -8.34 1.66 19.58
CA LEU A 70 -8.20 3.10 19.32
C LEU A 70 -6.98 3.71 20.04
N ASP A 71 -6.67 3.23 21.25
CA ASP A 71 -5.52 3.63 22.06
C ASP A 71 -4.16 3.26 21.44
N LYS A 72 -4.14 2.30 20.51
CA LYS A 72 -2.94 1.84 19.81
C LYS A 72 -2.71 2.54 18.47
N VAL A 73 -3.61 3.45 18.06
CA VAL A 73 -3.54 4.15 16.78
C VAL A 73 -2.65 5.38 16.89
N LYS A 74 -1.55 5.38 16.14
CA LYS A 74 -0.83 6.60 15.78
C LYS A 74 -1.37 7.13 14.46
N ARG A 75 -2.14 8.22 14.52
CA ARG A 75 -2.61 8.92 13.32
C ARG A 75 -1.62 10.01 12.95
N LEU A 76 -1.28 10.08 11.66
CA LEU A 76 -0.51 11.16 11.07
C LEU A 76 -1.38 11.83 10.02
N ASN A 77 -1.92 13.00 10.34
CA ASN A 77 -2.82 13.74 9.46
C ASN A 77 -2.06 14.82 8.70
N LEU A 78 -1.81 14.58 7.40
CA LEU A 78 -1.04 15.53 6.59
C LEU A 78 -1.79 16.85 6.32
N ALA A 79 -3.06 16.98 6.72
CA ALA A 79 -3.76 18.27 6.72
C ALA A 79 -3.34 19.18 7.89
N GLU A 80 -2.83 18.59 8.98
CA GLU A 80 -2.65 19.27 10.26
C GLU A 80 -1.18 19.36 10.69
N GLU A 81 -0.36 18.39 10.28
CA GLU A 81 1.03 18.29 10.71
C GLU A 81 1.97 17.79 9.62
N LEU A 82 3.24 18.21 9.72
CA LEU A 82 4.32 17.71 8.87
C LEU A 82 4.62 16.25 9.19
N PHE A 83 4.47 15.38 8.19
CA PHE A 83 4.91 14.00 8.28
C PHE A 83 6.33 13.83 7.70
N GLN A 84 7.27 13.48 8.57
CA GLN A 84 8.64 13.14 8.20
C GLN A 84 8.80 11.63 8.01
N TRP A 85 8.90 11.18 6.76
CA TRP A 85 9.30 9.82 6.43
C TRP A 85 10.81 9.65 6.63
N THR A 86 11.22 8.99 7.70
CA THR A 86 12.62 8.64 7.94
C THR A 86 13.06 7.49 7.04
N PHE A 87 13.73 7.81 5.93
CA PHE A 87 14.28 6.82 5.01
C PHE A 87 15.61 6.28 5.54
N CYS A 88 15.65 4.97 5.81
CA CYS A 88 16.83 4.34 6.37
C CYS A 88 17.65 3.64 5.27
N ALA A 89 18.95 3.96 5.20
CA ALA A 89 19.89 3.36 4.25
C ALA A 89 21.30 3.22 4.87
N ASP A 90 22.10 2.26 4.39
CA ASP A 90 23.45 2.00 4.92
C ASP A 90 24.46 3.12 4.61
N SER A 91 24.10 4.08 3.75
CA SER A 91 24.90 5.27 3.46
C SER A 91 24.04 6.37 2.84
N VAL A 92 24.46 7.62 2.98
CA VAL A 92 23.82 8.78 2.34
C VAL A 92 23.75 8.61 0.81
N LYS A 93 24.80 8.06 0.19
CA LYS A 93 24.81 7.77 -1.25
C LYS A 93 23.72 6.79 -1.66
N LEU A 94 23.51 5.74 -0.86
CA LEU A 94 22.45 4.76 -1.12
C LEU A 94 21.06 5.35 -0.84
N CYS A 95 20.95 6.24 0.15
CA CYS A 95 19.74 7.02 0.44
C CYS A 95 19.34 7.87 -0.78
N ILE A 96 20.24 8.73 -1.27
CA ILE A 96 20.06 9.56 -2.46
C ILE A 96 19.56 8.71 -3.63
N LYS A 97 20.27 7.61 -3.94
CA LYS A 97 19.93 6.76 -5.08
C LYS A 97 18.55 6.13 -4.92
N ASN A 98 18.20 5.60 -3.75
CA ASN A 98 16.89 4.96 -3.55
C ASN A 98 15.75 5.96 -3.60
N ILE A 99 15.92 7.16 -3.04
CA ILE A 99 14.90 8.22 -3.10
C ILE A 99 14.73 8.70 -4.54
N ALA A 100 15.82 8.91 -5.28
CA ALA A 100 15.77 9.27 -6.69
C ALA A 100 15.12 8.18 -7.56
N ASP A 101 15.44 6.90 -7.32
CA ASP A 101 14.82 5.78 -8.03
C ASP A 101 13.32 5.65 -7.70
N ALA A 102 12.92 5.86 -6.44
CA ALA A 102 11.51 5.88 -6.03
C ALA A 102 10.74 7.02 -6.72
N LEU A 103 11.27 8.25 -6.68
CA LEU A 103 10.69 9.39 -7.39
C LEU A 103 10.65 9.14 -8.90
N GLY A 104 11.72 8.59 -9.49
CA GLY A 104 11.80 8.27 -10.90
C GLY A 104 10.76 7.24 -11.35
N GLU A 105 10.48 6.23 -10.53
CA GLU A 105 9.40 5.27 -10.74
C GLU A 105 8.02 5.94 -10.69
N VAL A 106 7.76 6.75 -9.66
CA VAL A 106 6.45 7.37 -9.44
C VAL A 106 6.13 8.44 -10.50
N LEU A 107 7.14 9.23 -10.89
CA LEU A 107 7.06 10.27 -11.92
C LEU A 107 7.11 9.69 -13.36
N ASN A 108 7.35 8.39 -13.50
CA ASN A 108 7.52 7.69 -14.78
C ASN A 108 8.67 8.26 -15.63
N CYS A 109 9.83 8.51 -15.01
CA CYS A 109 11.05 8.95 -15.67
C CYS A 109 11.66 7.79 -16.48
N GLY A 110 11.39 7.76 -17.78
CA GLY A 110 11.88 6.70 -18.68
C GLY A 110 13.33 6.88 -19.15
N SER A 111 13.80 8.13 -19.26
CA SER A 111 15.13 8.44 -19.80
C SER A 111 16.23 8.28 -18.74
N TYR A 112 17.35 7.66 -19.13
CA TYR A 112 18.56 7.59 -18.30
C TYR A 112 19.03 8.98 -17.85
N TYR A 113 18.94 9.99 -18.73
CA TYR A 113 19.33 11.37 -18.41
C TYR A 113 18.42 11.98 -17.34
N GLN A 114 17.10 11.76 -17.42
CA GLN A 114 16.15 12.24 -16.40
C GLN A 114 16.46 11.62 -15.04
N LYS A 115 16.74 10.32 -14.99
CA LYS A 115 17.10 9.63 -13.74
C LYS A 115 18.38 10.20 -13.12
N LYS A 116 19.41 10.44 -13.94
CA LYS A 116 20.68 11.02 -13.48
C LYS A 116 20.50 12.46 -12.94
N LEU A 117 19.70 13.27 -13.63
CA LEU A 117 19.39 14.64 -13.20
C LEU A 117 18.53 14.66 -11.93
N LEU A 118 17.59 13.71 -11.79
CA LEU A 118 16.80 13.56 -10.58
C LEU A 118 17.66 13.13 -9.38
N GLU A 119 18.61 12.22 -9.58
CA GLU A 119 19.60 11.84 -8.55
C GLU A 119 20.46 13.02 -8.12
N GLU A 120 20.89 13.86 -9.08
CA GLU A 120 21.58 15.12 -8.82
C GLU A 120 20.73 16.09 -7.99
N ALA A 121 19.48 16.30 -8.38
CA ALA A 121 18.57 17.18 -7.65
C ALA A 121 18.30 16.69 -6.21
N VAL A 122 18.09 15.38 -6.02
CA VAL A 122 17.92 14.76 -4.70
C VAL A 122 19.16 14.96 -3.83
N ARG A 123 20.37 14.79 -4.40
CA ARG A 123 21.61 15.03 -3.66
C ARG A 123 21.78 16.47 -3.25
N ARG A 124 21.63 17.44 -4.18
CA ARG A 124 21.71 18.88 -3.86
C ARG A 124 20.67 19.28 -2.80
N THR A 125 19.49 18.68 -2.86
CA THR A 125 18.44 18.86 -1.85
C THR A 125 18.93 18.41 -0.46
N LEU A 126 19.49 17.20 -0.34
CA LEU A 126 20.01 16.67 0.93
C LEU A 126 21.28 17.37 1.44
N GLU A 127 22.09 17.95 0.55
CA GLU A 127 23.29 18.72 0.93
C GLU A 127 22.94 20.12 1.44
N SER A 128 21.88 20.74 0.90
CA SER A 128 21.41 22.04 1.36
C SER A 128 20.63 21.95 2.67
N GLU A 129 19.83 20.89 2.86
CA GLU A 129 19.04 20.63 4.07
C GLU A 129 18.86 19.14 4.32
N ASN A 130 18.55 18.73 5.56
CA ASN A 130 18.45 17.30 5.92
C ASN A 130 17.20 16.58 5.36
N ASP A 131 16.22 17.34 4.85
CA ASP A 131 14.90 16.85 4.48
C ASP A 131 14.57 17.21 3.02
N ILE A 132 13.99 16.25 2.29
CA ILE A 132 13.48 16.40 0.92
C ILE A 132 11.97 16.60 0.98
N CYS A 133 11.52 17.79 0.57
CA CYS A 133 10.13 18.08 0.27
C CYS A 133 9.97 18.34 -1.24
N ILE A 134 8.76 18.18 -1.78
CA ILE A 134 8.52 18.34 -3.22
C ILE A 134 8.82 19.76 -3.70
N SER A 135 8.34 20.78 -2.97
CA SER A 135 8.60 22.19 -3.25
C SER A 135 10.09 22.53 -3.31
N ARG A 136 10.90 21.95 -2.41
CA ARG A 136 12.36 22.13 -2.44
C ARG A 136 12.99 21.45 -3.63
N LEU A 137 12.58 20.21 -3.94
CA LEU A 137 13.11 19.48 -5.08
C LEU A 137 12.82 20.25 -6.38
N LEU A 138 11.63 20.83 -6.52
CA LEU A 138 11.27 21.72 -7.63
C LEU A 138 12.25 22.91 -7.73
N ARG A 139 12.45 23.65 -6.65
CA ARG A 139 13.40 24.79 -6.60
C ARG A 139 14.80 24.39 -7.04
N ILE A 140 15.32 23.25 -6.56
CA ILE A 140 16.65 22.76 -6.95
C ILE A 140 16.72 22.44 -8.45
N ILE A 141 15.66 21.84 -9.02
CA ILE A 141 15.62 21.54 -10.46
C ILE A 141 15.52 22.84 -11.29
N GLU A 142 14.82 23.86 -10.80
CA GLU A 142 14.78 25.20 -11.43
C GLU A 142 16.15 25.87 -11.41
N GLU A 143 16.87 25.82 -10.27
CA GLU A 143 18.25 26.31 -10.16
C GLU A 143 19.18 25.60 -11.15
N MET A 144 19.10 24.27 -11.23
CA MET A 144 19.86 23.49 -12.22
C MET A 144 19.53 23.88 -13.67
N LEU A 145 18.27 24.22 -13.97
CA LEU A 145 17.86 24.65 -15.31
C LEU A 145 18.45 26.02 -15.65
N LEU A 146 18.44 26.96 -14.70
CA LEU A 146 19.05 28.28 -14.87
C LEU A 146 20.58 28.17 -15.07
N GLU A 147 21.26 27.34 -14.29
CA GLU A 147 22.69 27.04 -14.46
C GLU A 147 22.99 26.53 -15.88
N GLU A 148 22.20 25.56 -16.37
CA GLU A 148 22.39 24.99 -17.69
C GLU A 148 22.16 26.04 -18.79
N GLN A 149 21.11 26.87 -18.67
CA GLN A 149 20.78 27.91 -19.66
C GLN A 149 21.86 28.99 -19.82
N LEU A 150 22.71 29.18 -18.81
CA LEU A 150 23.84 30.10 -18.87
C LEU A 150 25.09 29.48 -19.53
N SER A 151 25.09 28.17 -19.80
CA SER A 151 26.19 27.45 -20.44
C SER A 151 26.06 27.40 -21.97
N GLU A 152 27.19 27.42 -22.70
CA GLU A 152 27.22 27.48 -24.18
C GLU A 152 26.77 26.17 -24.89
N ASN A 153 26.53 25.07 -24.17
CA ASN A 153 26.18 23.75 -24.72
C ASN A 153 24.75 23.32 -24.36
N THR A 154 23.76 24.06 -24.86
CA THR A 154 22.42 24.16 -24.28
C THR A 154 21.33 23.54 -25.15
N GLY A 155 21.01 22.27 -24.90
CA GLY A 155 19.78 21.71 -25.45
C GLY A 155 19.24 20.56 -24.62
N ARG A 156 19.96 19.44 -24.64
CA ARG A 156 19.41 18.18 -24.13
C ARG A 156 19.23 18.16 -22.62
N THR A 157 20.16 18.71 -21.83
CA THR A 157 20.03 18.74 -20.36
C THR A 157 18.85 19.62 -19.94
N ALA A 158 18.77 20.84 -20.49
CA ALA A 158 17.69 21.79 -20.22
C ALA A 158 16.31 21.21 -20.54
N GLU A 159 16.17 20.53 -21.69
CA GLU A 159 14.92 19.83 -22.06
C GLU A 159 14.54 18.75 -21.02
N ASN A 160 15.51 17.95 -20.56
CA ASN A 160 15.23 16.93 -19.55
C ASN A 160 14.87 17.52 -18.18
N LEU A 161 15.46 18.65 -17.79
CA LEU A 161 15.10 19.39 -16.58
C LEU A 161 13.68 19.96 -16.67
N GLN A 162 13.32 20.57 -17.81
CA GLN A 162 11.95 21.04 -18.06
C GLN A 162 10.94 19.89 -17.96
N HIS A 163 11.26 18.72 -18.51
CA HIS A 163 10.39 17.54 -18.37
C HIS A 163 10.25 17.06 -16.92
N LEU A 164 11.29 17.16 -16.10
CA LEU A 164 11.20 16.85 -14.67
C LEU A 164 10.31 17.85 -13.94
N LEU A 165 10.46 19.15 -14.21
CA LEU A 165 9.60 20.20 -13.66
C LEU A 165 8.13 19.96 -14.01
N THR A 166 7.81 19.75 -15.28
CA THR A 166 6.43 19.47 -15.72
C THR A 166 5.82 18.25 -15.02
N ARG A 167 6.63 17.25 -14.66
CA ARG A 167 6.16 16.05 -13.94
C ARG A 167 5.98 16.28 -12.44
N LEU A 168 6.80 17.13 -11.82
CA LEU A 168 6.78 17.40 -10.38
C LEU A 168 5.80 18.51 -10.00
N PHE A 169 5.58 19.49 -10.88
CA PHE A 169 4.74 20.66 -10.64
C PHE A 169 3.33 20.34 -10.09
N PRO A 170 2.61 19.29 -10.56
CA PRO A 170 1.29 18.95 -9.99
C PRO A 170 1.28 18.58 -8.49
N TYR A 171 2.46 18.40 -7.91
CA TYR A 171 2.68 17.97 -6.52
C TYR A 171 3.33 19.07 -5.67
N GLU A 172 3.44 20.30 -6.18
CA GLU A 172 4.09 21.42 -5.48
C GLU A 172 3.44 21.77 -4.12
N ASP A 173 2.12 21.62 -4.04
CA ASP A 173 1.34 21.89 -2.83
C ASP A 173 1.42 20.78 -1.77
N ILE A 174 2.23 19.74 -1.99
CA ILE A 174 2.51 18.73 -0.97
C ILE A 174 3.60 19.29 -0.04
N ASP A 175 3.16 20.02 0.96
CA ASP A 175 3.94 20.74 1.96
C ASP A 175 4.24 19.92 3.22
N ASN A 176 3.28 19.11 3.66
CA ASN A 176 3.34 18.33 4.90
C ASN A 176 3.89 16.91 4.72
N PHE A 177 4.65 16.65 3.66
CA PHE A 177 5.39 15.40 3.48
C PHE A 177 6.87 15.67 3.20
N ALA A 178 7.72 15.21 4.09
CA ALA A 178 9.17 15.31 3.96
C ALA A 178 9.83 13.93 4.06
N ILE A 179 10.89 13.70 3.29
CA ILE A 179 11.73 12.51 3.40
C ILE A 179 13.03 12.90 4.06
N ARG A 180 13.36 12.28 5.18
CA ARG A 180 14.58 12.54 5.94
C ARG A 180 15.50 11.34 5.87
N ASN A 181 16.79 11.57 5.65
CA ASN A 181 17.78 10.51 5.77
C ASN A 181 18.01 10.13 7.24
N GLN A 182 18.01 8.84 7.55
CA GLN A 182 18.29 8.29 8.87
C GLN A 182 19.28 7.13 8.76
N GLU A 183 20.34 7.12 9.58
CA GLU A 183 21.36 6.05 9.53
C GLU A 183 20.86 4.74 10.15
N ALA A 184 20.06 4.82 11.22
CA ALA A 184 19.53 3.67 11.95
C ALA A 184 18.01 3.69 11.99
N GLN A 185 17.40 2.51 11.88
CA GLN A 185 15.97 2.37 12.03
C GLN A 185 15.58 2.68 13.48
N ILE A 186 14.60 3.56 13.65
CA ILE A 186 14.03 3.90 14.96
C ILE A 186 12.99 2.83 15.30
N ASP A 187 13.00 2.35 16.54
CA ASP A 187 11.95 1.47 17.02
C ASP A 187 10.62 2.22 17.06
N MET A 188 9.59 1.62 16.47
CA MET A 188 8.24 2.16 16.50
C MET A 188 7.60 1.76 17.82
N ASP A 189 7.14 2.71 18.61
CA ASP A 189 6.43 2.42 19.86
C ASP A 189 5.01 1.92 19.57
N GLU A 190 4.31 2.55 18.62
CA GLU A 190 2.92 2.24 18.34
C GLU A 190 2.79 1.07 17.35
N PRO A 191 1.82 0.15 17.53
CA PRO A 191 1.65 -0.99 16.64
C PRO A 191 0.83 -0.67 15.40
N LEU A 192 -0.04 0.34 15.42
CA LEU A 192 -0.87 0.72 14.27
C LEU A 192 -0.62 2.18 13.87
N THR A 193 0.02 2.40 12.72
CA THR A 193 0.22 3.72 12.13
C THR A 193 -0.74 3.94 10.96
N ILE A 194 -1.48 5.05 10.98
CA ILE A 194 -2.38 5.48 9.91
C ILE A 194 -1.85 6.79 9.35
N ILE A 195 -1.43 6.79 8.08
CA ILE A 195 -1.08 8.01 7.36
C ILE A 195 -2.32 8.45 6.61
N ASP A 196 -2.94 9.53 7.07
CA ASP A 196 -4.09 10.13 6.43
C ASP A 196 -3.64 11.14 5.38
N ILE A 197 -3.91 10.80 4.13
CA ILE A 197 -3.65 11.65 2.97
C ILE A 197 -4.95 12.09 2.29
N SER A 198 -6.11 11.81 2.90
CA SER A 198 -7.44 12.03 2.31
C SER A 198 -7.73 13.51 2.02
N CYS A 199 -7.00 14.43 2.66
CA CYS A 199 -7.06 15.87 2.43
C CYS A 199 -6.59 16.31 1.04
N TYR A 200 -5.70 15.54 0.40
CA TYR A 200 -5.11 15.93 -0.88
C TYR A 200 -6.02 15.59 -2.08
N PRO A 201 -5.91 16.31 -3.21
CA PRO A 201 -6.52 15.94 -4.47
C PRO A 201 -6.14 14.52 -4.94
N GLU A 202 -6.99 13.91 -5.76
CA GLU A 202 -6.84 12.51 -6.18
C GLU A 202 -5.45 12.18 -6.76
N GLY A 203 -4.91 13.07 -7.61
CA GLY A 203 -3.60 12.91 -8.22
C GLY A 203 -2.47 12.90 -7.18
N GLN A 204 -2.50 13.81 -6.21
CA GLN A 204 -1.51 13.92 -5.14
C GLN A 204 -1.59 12.72 -4.18
N ARG A 205 -2.81 12.26 -3.84
CA ARG A 205 -2.99 11.04 -3.03
C ARG A 205 -2.40 9.81 -3.69
N ARG A 206 -2.61 9.65 -5.01
CA ARG A 206 -2.03 8.54 -5.78
C ARG A 206 -0.51 8.63 -5.80
N PHE A 207 0.04 9.83 -6.00
CA PHE A 207 1.48 10.08 -5.94
C PHE A 207 2.07 9.71 -4.58
N LEU A 208 1.53 10.25 -3.48
CA LEU A 208 2.00 9.98 -2.12
C LEU A 208 1.96 8.49 -1.78
N THR A 209 0.84 7.82 -2.10
CA THR A 209 0.72 6.38 -1.85
C THR A 209 1.80 5.59 -2.60
N ARG A 210 1.99 5.87 -3.90
CA ARG A 210 3.02 5.19 -4.71
C ARG A 210 4.43 5.48 -4.19
N LEU A 211 4.70 6.71 -3.79
CA LEU A 211 5.99 7.12 -3.25
C LEU A 211 6.28 6.42 -1.92
N ILE A 212 5.36 6.48 -0.96
CA ILE A 212 5.50 5.83 0.35
C ILE A 212 5.69 4.31 0.20
N VAL A 213 4.91 3.67 -0.68
CA VAL A 213 5.04 2.23 -0.96
C VAL A 213 6.41 1.90 -1.57
N SER A 214 6.90 2.71 -2.53
CA SER A 214 8.23 2.52 -3.13
C SER A 214 9.36 2.73 -2.11
N LEU A 215 9.26 3.76 -1.25
CA LEU A 215 10.22 4.02 -0.17
C LEU A 215 10.27 2.86 0.83
N LEU A 216 9.11 2.41 1.32
CA LEU A 216 9.02 1.28 2.25
C LEU A 216 9.66 0.01 1.66
N TRP A 217 9.42 -0.27 0.38
CA TRP A 217 9.99 -1.46 -0.26
C TRP A 217 11.51 -1.39 -0.35
N ARG A 218 12.04 -0.23 -0.76
CA ARG A 218 13.48 -0.01 -0.91
C ARG A 218 14.21 -0.12 0.43
N GLU A 219 13.62 0.40 1.51
CA GLU A 219 14.15 0.23 2.87
C GLU A 219 14.31 -1.24 3.28
N ALA A 220 13.39 -2.11 2.84
CA ALA A 220 13.40 -3.54 3.17
C ALA A 220 14.54 -4.31 2.46
N TYR A 221 15.24 -3.73 1.49
CA TYR A 221 16.39 -4.35 0.83
C TYR A 221 17.73 -4.11 1.52
N ARG A 222 17.76 -3.35 2.62
CA ARG A 222 18.97 -3.24 3.44
C ARG A 222 19.46 -4.64 3.91
N PRO A 223 20.77 -4.90 3.90
CA PRO A 223 21.33 -6.16 4.38
C PRO A 223 20.90 -6.44 5.83
N LYS A 224 20.43 -7.67 6.08
CA LYS A 224 19.96 -8.14 7.41
C LYS A 224 18.77 -7.37 8.00
N ALA A 225 18.18 -6.41 7.28
CA ALA A 225 16.98 -5.70 7.70
C ALA A 225 15.71 -6.47 7.28
N LYS A 226 14.69 -6.40 8.13
CA LYS A 226 13.30 -6.69 7.75
C LYS A 226 12.58 -5.38 7.47
N SER A 227 11.40 -5.46 6.87
CA SER A 227 10.49 -4.32 6.80
C SER A 227 10.19 -3.80 8.21
N ARG A 228 10.12 -2.48 8.36
CA ARG A 228 9.76 -1.83 9.64
C ARG A 228 8.29 -2.06 10.03
N TYR A 229 7.44 -2.28 9.02
CA TYR A 229 6.07 -2.71 9.20
C TYR A 229 5.95 -4.17 8.76
N GLU A 230 5.28 -4.98 9.57
CA GLU A 230 4.97 -6.37 9.25
C GLU A 230 3.74 -6.47 8.35
N ILE A 231 2.81 -5.52 8.46
CA ILE A 231 1.56 -5.47 7.68
C ILE A 231 1.44 -4.12 6.98
N LEU A 232 1.24 -4.13 5.67
CA LEU A 232 0.85 -2.95 4.89
C LEU A 232 -0.57 -3.14 4.37
N VAL A 233 -1.47 -2.23 4.76
CA VAL A 233 -2.87 -2.21 4.29
C VAL A 233 -3.03 -1.16 3.21
N LEU A 234 -3.50 -1.60 2.04
CA LEU A 234 -3.80 -0.76 0.88
C LEU A 234 -5.27 -0.95 0.51
N ASP A 235 -6.12 -0.08 1.06
CA ASP A 235 -7.50 0.00 0.64
C ASP A 235 -7.61 0.73 -0.71
N GLU A 236 -8.53 0.27 -1.55
CA GLU A 236 -8.73 0.79 -2.91
C GLU A 236 -7.44 0.77 -3.77
N MET A 237 -6.71 -0.35 -3.76
CA MET A 237 -5.41 -0.52 -4.43
C MET A 237 -5.42 -0.37 -5.97
N GLN A 238 -6.56 -0.17 -6.62
CA GLN A 238 -6.70 -0.17 -8.09
C GLN A 238 -5.86 0.87 -8.83
N PHE A 239 -5.37 1.91 -8.15
CA PHE A 239 -4.50 2.91 -8.76
C PHE A 239 -3.01 2.54 -8.68
N LEU A 240 -2.66 1.47 -7.96
CA LEU A 240 -1.31 0.93 -7.91
C LEU A 240 -1.14 -0.09 -9.04
N SER A 241 -0.02 0.02 -9.77
CA SER A 241 0.34 -0.96 -10.78
C SER A 241 0.67 -2.29 -10.12
N VAL A 242 0.10 -3.37 -10.65
CA VAL A 242 0.45 -4.77 -10.27
C VAL A 242 1.20 -5.46 -11.42
N LYS A 243 1.53 -4.73 -12.47
CA LYS A 243 2.29 -5.26 -13.61
C LYS A 243 3.67 -5.71 -13.17
N GLU A 244 4.23 -6.65 -13.93
CA GLU A 244 5.61 -7.09 -13.74
C GLU A 244 6.57 -5.88 -13.69
N GLY A 245 7.53 -5.92 -12.77
CA GLY A 245 8.48 -4.84 -12.54
C GLY A 245 7.97 -3.67 -11.68
N SER A 246 6.70 -3.65 -11.28
CA SER A 246 6.18 -2.67 -10.31
C SER A 246 6.54 -3.03 -8.87
N THR A 247 6.67 -2.02 -8.00
CA THR A 247 6.93 -2.21 -6.57
C THR A 247 5.90 -3.16 -5.91
N LEU A 248 4.60 -2.98 -6.17
CA LEU A 248 3.57 -3.81 -5.53
C LEU A 248 3.65 -5.28 -6.01
N ASN A 249 3.97 -5.51 -7.28
CA ASN A 249 4.23 -6.85 -7.79
C ASN A 249 5.43 -7.50 -7.09
N SER A 250 6.54 -6.78 -6.92
CA SER A 250 7.70 -7.28 -6.16
C SER A 250 7.35 -7.58 -4.71
N MET A 251 6.56 -6.72 -4.05
CA MET A 251 6.09 -6.97 -2.68
C MET A 251 5.23 -8.23 -2.57
N LEU A 252 4.37 -8.53 -3.56
CA LEU A 252 3.55 -9.75 -3.58
C LEU A 252 4.38 -11.05 -3.69
N HIS A 253 5.52 -10.99 -4.38
CA HIS A 253 6.38 -12.18 -4.60
C HIS A 253 7.47 -12.32 -3.53
N GLU A 254 8.01 -11.22 -3.02
CA GLU A 254 9.18 -11.21 -2.15
C GLU A 254 8.89 -10.66 -0.74
N GLY A 255 7.72 -10.06 -0.50
CA GLY A 255 7.36 -9.43 0.78
C GLY A 255 7.51 -10.37 1.96
N ARG A 256 7.11 -11.63 1.79
CA ARG A 256 7.32 -12.71 2.78
C ARG A 256 8.79 -12.81 3.23
N LYS A 257 9.76 -12.77 2.31
CA LYS A 257 11.20 -12.87 2.64
C LYS A 257 11.66 -11.66 3.47
N LYS A 258 10.96 -10.54 3.34
CA LYS A 258 11.22 -9.28 4.05
C LYS A 258 10.38 -9.13 5.32
N GLY A 259 9.58 -10.13 5.69
CA GLY A 259 8.68 -10.07 6.84
C GLY A 259 7.52 -9.10 6.66
N LEU A 260 7.16 -8.78 5.41
CA LEU A 260 6.06 -7.89 5.05
C LEU A 260 4.90 -8.69 4.46
N SER A 261 3.72 -8.55 5.05
CA SER A 261 2.45 -9.03 4.51
C SER A 261 1.63 -7.86 3.98
N LEU A 262 0.82 -8.13 2.97
CA LEU A 262 -0.01 -7.13 2.29
C LEU A 262 -1.47 -7.46 2.57
N VAL A 263 -2.27 -6.47 2.92
CA VAL A 263 -3.73 -6.59 2.95
C VAL A 263 -4.28 -5.64 1.91
N LEU A 264 -4.66 -6.21 0.77
CA LEU A 264 -5.05 -5.50 -0.42
C LEU A 264 -6.56 -5.51 -0.55
N SER A 265 -7.18 -4.34 -0.78
CA SER A 265 -8.61 -4.23 -1.05
C SER A 265 -8.86 -3.55 -2.39
N THR A 266 -9.71 -4.13 -3.23
CA THR A 266 -10.10 -3.58 -4.54
C THR A 266 -11.58 -3.86 -4.83
N GLN A 267 -12.21 -3.04 -5.68
CA GLN A 267 -13.62 -3.24 -6.03
C GLN A 267 -13.83 -4.31 -7.09
N TYR A 268 -12.94 -4.35 -8.09
CA TYR A 268 -13.11 -5.14 -9.32
C TYR A 268 -11.85 -5.93 -9.60
N ILE A 269 -11.92 -7.26 -9.53
CA ILE A 269 -10.77 -8.14 -9.83
C ILE A 269 -10.68 -8.42 -11.34
N SER A 270 -11.79 -8.30 -12.07
CA SER A 270 -11.88 -8.54 -13.51
C SER A 270 -11.12 -7.52 -14.34
N HIS A 271 -10.94 -6.30 -13.82
CA HIS A 271 -10.23 -5.20 -14.50
C HIS A 271 -8.73 -5.45 -14.68
N TYR A 272 -8.15 -6.39 -13.92
CA TYR A 272 -6.74 -6.74 -14.02
C TYR A 272 -6.52 -7.76 -15.14
N GLY A 273 -5.39 -7.64 -15.84
CA GLY A 273 -4.93 -8.66 -16.80
C GLY A 273 -4.62 -9.99 -16.12
N GLU A 274 -4.43 -11.05 -16.92
CA GLU A 274 -4.18 -12.40 -16.37
C GLU A 274 -2.87 -12.48 -15.56
N ASP A 275 -1.81 -11.80 -16.00
CA ASP A 275 -0.54 -11.75 -15.25
C ASP A 275 -0.68 -10.99 -13.92
N GLU A 276 -1.43 -9.88 -13.93
CA GLU A 276 -1.72 -9.10 -12.71
C GLU A 276 -2.59 -9.89 -11.74
N LYS A 277 -3.61 -10.60 -12.24
CA LYS A 277 -4.41 -11.54 -11.46
C LYS A 277 -3.56 -12.64 -10.86
N SER A 278 -2.64 -13.22 -11.62
CA SER A 278 -1.70 -14.24 -11.14
C SER A 278 -0.85 -13.71 -9.98
N ALA A 279 -0.34 -12.48 -10.09
CA ALA A 279 0.37 -11.82 -9.01
C ALA A 279 -0.53 -11.57 -7.78
N LEU A 280 -1.77 -11.10 -7.96
CA LEU A 280 -2.72 -10.92 -6.86
C LEU A 280 -3.10 -12.24 -6.19
N HIS A 281 -3.12 -13.35 -6.93
CA HIS A 281 -3.37 -14.69 -6.39
C HIS A 281 -2.22 -15.25 -5.55
N GLN A 282 -1.06 -14.60 -5.52
CA GLN A 282 -0.03 -14.83 -4.51
C GLN A 282 -0.56 -14.55 -3.10
N ALA A 283 -1.63 -13.76 -2.95
CA ALA A 283 -2.34 -13.67 -1.67
C ALA A 283 -2.98 -15.00 -1.32
N ASP A 284 -2.52 -15.63 -0.24
CA ASP A 284 -3.02 -16.94 0.19
C ASP A 284 -4.50 -16.87 0.57
N THR A 285 -4.84 -15.88 1.40
CA THR A 285 -6.22 -15.66 1.84
C THR A 285 -6.96 -14.70 0.92
N LYS A 286 -8.15 -15.10 0.48
CA LYS A 286 -9.06 -14.34 -0.39
C LYS A 286 -10.39 -14.14 0.31
N ILE A 287 -10.86 -12.91 0.36
CA ILE A 287 -12.11 -12.51 0.98
C ILE A 287 -12.97 -11.82 -0.08
N ILE A 288 -14.06 -12.45 -0.46
CA ILE A 288 -14.87 -12.03 -1.59
C ILE A 288 -16.23 -11.60 -1.09
N PHE A 289 -16.39 -10.29 -0.95
CA PHE A 289 -17.69 -9.68 -0.77
C PHE A 289 -18.48 -9.77 -2.06
N ARG A 290 -19.80 -9.57 -1.97
CA ARG A 290 -20.72 -9.64 -3.12
C ARG A 290 -20.12 -8.97 -4.37
N PRO A 291 -19.70 -9.77 -5.38
CA PRO A 291 -18.96 -9.26 -6.54
C PRO A 291 -19.90 -8.84 -7.68
N THR A 292 -19.36 -8.20 -8.72
CA THR A 292 -20.07 -7.98 -9.98
C THR A 292 -20.40 -9.31 -10.68
N PRO A 293 -21.34 -9.36 -11.64
CA PRO A 293 -21.61 -10.59 -12.41
C PRO A 293 -20.39 -11.17 -13.15
N GLU A 294 -19.45 -10.32 -13.57
CA GLU A 294 -18.21 -10.73 -14.21
C GLU A 294 -17.24 -11.33 -13.18
N ASP A 295 -16.93 -10.57 -12.13
CA ASP A 295 -16.07 -10.99 -11.02
C ASP A 295 -16.57 -12.27 -10.37
N ARG A 296 -17.89 -12.46 -10.28
CA ARG A 296 -18.52 -13.65 -9.71
C ARG A 296 -18.12 -14.94 -10.43
N ARG A 297 -18.23 -14.93 -11.75
CA ARG A 297 -17.87 -16.09 -12.60
C ARG A 297 -16.39 -16.39 -12.47
N TYR A 298 -15.57 -15.35 -12.45
CA TYR A 298 -14.13 -15.46 -12.22
C TYR A 298 -13.80 -16.07 -10.85
N SER A 299 -14.34 -15.47 -9.78
CA SER A 299 -14.14 -15.86 -8.39
C SER A 299 -14.51 -17.32 -8.14
N ALA A 300 -15.65 -17.77 -8.66
CA ALA A 300 -16.11 -19.15 -8.50
C ALA A 300 -15.14 -20.18 -9.10
N ARG A 301 -14.53 -19.86 -10.26
CA ARG A 301 -13.51 -20.71 -10.88
C ARG A 301 -12.21 -20.75 -10.07
N VAL A 302 -11.80 -19.61 -9.51
CA VAL A 302 -10.59 -19.51 -8.68
C VAL A 302 -10.74 -20.32 -7.39
N ILE A 303 -11.90 -20.25 -6.74
CA ILE A 303 -12.08 -20.82 -5.40
C ILE A 303 -12.32 -22.33 -5.43
N ALA A 304 -13.11 -22.78 -6.40
CA ALA A 304 -13.57 -24.16 -6.46
C ALA A 304 -13.73 -24.59 -7.93
N PRO A 305 -12.61 -24.85 -8.63
CA PRO A 305 -12.61 -25.13 -10.06
C PRO A 305 -13.42 -26.38 -10.43
N MET A 306 -13.58 -27.33 -9.50
CA MET A 306 -14.38 -28.54 -9.72
C MET A 306 -15.89 -28.29 -9.74
N ASN A 307 -16.38 -27.27 -9.01
CA ASN A 307 -17.81 -27.01 -8.86
C ASN A 307 -18.17 -25.51 -8.89
N PRO A 308 -17.76 -24.76 -9.93
CA PRO A 308 -17.89 -23.29 -9.95
C PRO A 308 -19.34 -22.83 -9.90
N ARG A 309 -20.29 -23.56 -10.51
CA ARG A 309 -21.71 -23.17 -10.54
C ARG A 309 -22.35 -23.07 -9.14
N ILE A 310 -21.91 -23.89 -8.19
CA ILE A 310 -22.38 -23.83 -6.81
C ILE A 310 -21.94 -22.49 -6.20
N TRP A 311 -20.66 -22.15 -6.34
CA TRP A 311 -20.09 -20.95 -5.77
C TRP A 311 -20.53 -19.67 -6.48
N GLU A 312 -20.84 -19.72 -7.78
CA GLU A 312 -21.52 -18.61 -8.45
C GLU A 312 -22.87 -18.30 -7.82
N ARG A 313 -23.65 -19.33 -7.44
CA ARG A 313 -24.94 -19.15 -6.76
C ARG A 313 -24.75 -18.59 -5.35
N GLU A 314 -23.81 -19.14 -4.57
CA GLU A 314 -23.50 -18.65 -3.22
C GLU A 314 -23.03 -17.18 -3.24
N LEU A 315 -22.10 -16.83 -4.14
CA LEU A 315 -21.59 -15.46 -4.31
C LEU A 315 -22.68 -14.48 -4.74
N ALA A 316 -23.64 -14.91 -5.58
CA ALA A 316 -24.79 -14.10 -5.95
C ALA A 316 -25.75 -13.84 -4.77
N GLY A 317 -25.82 -14.79 -3.84
CA GLY A 317 -26.68 -14.74 -2.65
C GLY A 317 -26.10 -13.99 -1.46
N LEU A 318 -24.83 -13.56 -1.50
CA LEU A 318 -24.20 -12.82 -0.41
C LEU A 318 -24.97 -11.52 -0.09
N LYS A 319 -25.27 -11.35 1.19
CA LYS A 319 -25.84 -10.10 1.72
C LYS A 319 -24.72 -9.12 2.10
N LYS A 320 -25.08 -7.86 2.34
CA LYS A 320 -24.14 -6.85 2.86
C LYS A 320 -23.56 -7.35 4.19
N GLY A 321 -22.24 -7.26 4.34
CA GLY A 321 -21.49 -7.78 5.49
C GLY A 321 -21.15 -9.26 5.40
N GLU A 322 -21.68 -10.00 4.43
CA GLU A 322 -21.28 -11.39 4.15
C GLU A 322 -20.20 -11.43 3.07
N ALA A 323 -19.24 -12.34 3.25
CA ALA A 323 -18.18 -12.59 2.30
C ALA A 323 -17.88 -14.09 2.20
N LEU A 324 -17.34 -14.50 1.06
CA LEU A 324 -16.76 -15.82 0.88
C LEU A 324 -15.27 -15.77 1.24
N LEU A 325 -14.87 -16.57 2.22
CA LEU A 325 -13.49 -16.81 2.62
C LEU A 325 -12.94 -18.02 1.87
N LYS A 326 -11.76 -17.86 1.25
CA LYS A 326 -10.90 -18.95 0.79
C LYS A 326 -9.49 -18.72 1.33
N GLY A 327 -9.02 -19.64 2.16
CA GLY A 327 -7.73 -19.56 2.85
C GLY A 327 -7.72 -20.50 4.05
N HIS A 328 -6.71 -20.42 4.90
CA HIS A 328 -6.58 -21.27 6.09
C HIS A 328 -7.19 -20.62 7.33
N TYR A 329 -8.02 -21.35 8.07
CA TYR A 329 -8.69 -20.83 9.26
C TYR A 329 -8.98 -21.92 10.30
N ARG A 330 -9.25 -21.48 11.54
CA ARG A 330 -9.83 -22.27 12.61
C ARG A 330 -11.21 -21.73 12.97
N LEU A 331 -12.07 -22.63 13.44
CA LEU A 331 -13.38 -22.28 14.00
C LEU A 331 -13.31 -22.39 15.52
N ASP A 332 -13.70 -21.33 16.22
CA ASP A 332 -13.59 -21.19 17.67
C ASP A 332 -12.18 -21.61 18.16
N ASN A 333 -12.11 -22.27 19.31
CA ASN A 333 -10.88 -22.84 19.86
C ASN A 333 -10.54 -24.24 19.31
N ARG A 334 -11.03 -24.62 18.12
CA ARG A 334 -10.73 -25.93 17.54
C ARG A 334 -9.32 -25.94 16.96
N ASN A 335 -8.55 -27.00 17.25
CA ASN A 335 -7.19 -27.13 16.75
C ASN A 335 -7.10 -27.43 15.24
N ARG A 336 -8.18 -27.95 14.64
CA ARG A 336 -8.21 -28.35 13.23
C ARG A 336 -8.19 -27.11 12.33
N VAL A 337 -7.18 -27.04 11.46
CA VAL A 337 -7.10 -26.07 10.36
C VAL A 337 -7.99 -26.54 9.21
N LEU A 338 -8.79 -25.62 8.67
CA LEU A 338 -9.66 -25.83 7.52
C LEU A 338 -9.21 -24.91 6.38
N ASP A 339 -9.40 -25.37 5.14
CA ASP A 339 -9.07 -24.65 3.90
C ASP A 339 -10.23 -24.64 2.88
N THR A 340 -11.36 -25.25 3.27
CA THR A 340 -12.58 -25.29 2.46
C THR A 340 -13.23 -23.92 2.42
N PRO A 341 -13.76 -23.48 1.28
CA PRO A 341 -14.37 -22.16 1.20
C PRO A 341 -15.55 -22.04 2.17
N LEU A 342 -15.66 -20.89 2.83
CA LEU A 342 -16.61 -20.65 3.93
C LEU A 342 -17.29 -19.29 3.77
N ILE A 343 -18.60 -19.23 3.99
CA ILE A 343 -19.26 -17.93 4.07
C ILE A 343 -19.13 -17.38 5.48
N ILE A 344 -18.50 -16.21 5.56
CA ILE A 344 -18.26 -15.47 6.78
C ILE A 344 -19.11 -14.20 6.82
N LYS A 345 -19.28 -13.66 8.02
CA LYS A 345 -19.97 -12.41 8.30
C LYS A 345 -19.04 -11.51 9.10
N ALA A 346 -18.87 -10.30 8.61
CA ALA A 346 -18.20 -9.23 9.31
C ALA A 346 -19.29 -8.27 9.83
N PHE A 347 -19.67 -8.43 11.10
CA PHE A 347 -20.67 -7.60 11.78
C PHE A 347 -20.04 -6.67 12.83
N PRO A 348 -20.66 -5.50 13.11
CA PRO A 348 -20.51 -4.79 14.38
C PRO A 348 -20.89 -5.64 15.59
#